data_AF-A0A9X2FC01-F1
#
_entry.id   AF-A0A9X2FC01-F1
#
_cell.length_a   1.000
_cell.length_b   1.000
_cell.length_c   1.000
_cell.angle_alpha   90.00
_cell.angle_beta   90.00
_cell.angle_gamma   90.00
#
_symmetry.space_group_name_H-M   'P 1'
#
loop_
_entity.id
_entity.type
_entity.pdbx_description
1 polymer ?
#
loop_
_entity_poly.entity_id
_entity_poly.type
_entity_poly.pdbx_seq_one_letter_code
_entity_poly.pdbx_strand_id
1 'polypeptide(L)'
;MNLFSKLFNNSDTSESVILNDGLKLAMEFGKNWLQPIQDRLKKKYRFLTLQELNDYDTICRQAMHKGHDFVYNTLTELYDVNQTISNNELKEKLKKTLLDQYPWINTSNLEALFSQSCYYAWKDGLTKCIK
;
A
#
# COMPACT_ATOMS: atom_id res chain seq x y z
N MET A 1 9.95 8.27 -16.13
CA MET A 1 11.39 7.97 -16.14
C MET A 1 11.60 6.72 -15.31
N ASN A 2 12.13 5.65 -15.91
CA ASN A 2 12.43 4.41 -15.21
C ASN A 2 13.71 4.63 -14.39
N LEU A 3 13.58 4.90 -13.08
CA LEU A 3 14.74 5.11 -12.20
C LEU A 3 15.66 3.88 -12.11
N PHE A 4 15.15 2.68 -12.44
CA PHE A 4 15.79 1.42 -12.08
C PHE A 4 16.20 0.54 -13.27
N SER A 5 16.20 1.07 -14.52
CA SER A 5 16.56 0.29 -15.72
C SER A 5 18.00 -0.23 -15.76
N LYS A 6 18.86 0.18 -14.82
CA LYS A 6 20.29 -0.17 -14.78
C LYS A 6 20.66 -1.28 -13.78
N LEU A 7 19.75 -1.78 -12.96
CA LEU A 7 20.13 -2.58 -11.77
C LEU A 7 19.80 -4.08 -11.85
N PHE A 8 19.10 -4.54 -12.87
CA PHE A 8 18.75 -5.96 -13.02
C PHE A 8 19.73 -6.67 -13.95
N ASN A 9 20.89 -7.04 -13.41
CA ASN A 9 21.82 -7.93 -14.12
C ASN A 9 22.21 -9.19 -13.33
N ASN A 10 21.61 -9.47 -12.17
CA ASN A 10 22.00 -10.64 -11.35
C ASN A 10 20.92 -11.29 -10.46
N SER A 11 19.62 -11.10 -10.70
CA SER A 11 18.58 -11.91 -10.05
C SER A 11 17.31 -11.99 -10.90
N ASP A 12 16.79 -13.19 -11.14
CA ASP A 12 15.54 -13.47 -11.88
C ASP A 12 14.26 -12.91 -11.21
N THR A 13 14.38 -12.15 -10.13
CA THR A 13 13.24 -11.55 -9.43
C THR A 13 12.90 -10.19 -10.04
N SER A 14 11.67 -10.02 -10.51
CA SER A 14 11.20 -8.73 -11.01
C SER A 14 11.04 -7.70 -9.90
N GLU A 15 11.23 -6.43 -10.24
CA GLU A 15 11.01 -5.28 -9.34
C GLU A 15 9.62 -5.31 -8.69
N SER A 16 8.59 -5.69 -9.46
CA SER A 16 7.21 -5.82 -8.99
C SER A 16 7.07 -6.82 -7.83
N VAL A 17 7.86 -7.90 -7.81
CA VAL A 17 7.85 -8.86 -6.71
C VAL A 17 8.43 -8.23 -5.46
N ILE A 18 9.59 -7.56 -5.57
CA ILE A 18 10.25 -6.89 -4.45
C ILE A 18 9.32 -5.82 -3.84
N LEU A 19 8.68 -5.01 -4.70
CA LEU A 19 7.72 -3.98 -4.27
C LEU A 19 6.50 -4.57 -3.56
N ASN A 20 5.94 -5.67 -4.05
CA ASN A 20 4.80 -6.31 -3.37
C ASN A 20 5.19 -6.91 -2.02
N ASP A 21 6.38 -7.50 -1.92
CA ASP A 21 6.88 -7.97 -0.64
C ASP A 21 7.17 -6.82 0.33
N GLY A 22 7.74 -5.73 -0.17
CA GLY A 22 7.96 -4.51 0.61
C GLY A 22 6.67 -3.89 1.12
N LEU A 23 5.64 -3.78 0.26
CA LEU A 23 4.33 -3.26 0.64
C LEU A 23 3.65 -4.14 1.69
N LYS A 24 3.73 -5.47 1.52
CA LYS A 24 3.24 -6.42 2.52
C LYS A 24 3.92 -6.20 3.87
N LEU A 25 5.24 -6.05 3.90
CA LEU A 25 6.02 -5.78 5.12
C LEU A 25 5.66 -4.43 5.76
N ALA A 26 5.38 -3.40 4.96
CA ALA A 26 5.00 -2.08 5.42
C ALA A 26 3.61 -2.09 6.10
N MET A 27 2.70 -2.94 5.63
CA MET A 27 1.34 -3.08 6.17
C MET A 27 1.25 -4.03 7.38
N GLU A 28 2.35 -4.67 7.82
CA GLU A 28 2.30 -5.63 8.93
C GLU A 28 1.84 -5.00 10.25
N PHE A 29 1.00 -5.75 10.98
CA PHE A 29 0.53 -5.41 12.33
C PHE A 29 1.32 -6.16 13.42
N GLY A 30 1.02 -5.85 14.68
CA GLY A 30 1.60 -6.52 15.85
C GLY A 30 3.03 -6.07 16.11
N LYS A 31 3.94 -7.01 16.38
CA LYS A 31 5.34 -6.71 16.73
C LYS A 31 6.12 -5.94 15.66
N ASN A 32 5.64 -5.95 14.42
CA ASN A 32 6.26 -5.28 13.28
C ASN A 32 5.52 -4.01 12.86
N TRP A 33 4.52 -3.58 13.65
CA TRP A 33 3.73 -2.39 13.33
C TRP A 33 4.61 -1.14 13.32
N LEU A 34 4.52 -0.37 12.23
CA LEU A 34 5.31 0.83 11.94
C LEU A 34 6.83 0.62 11.90
N GLN A 35 7.31 -0.63 11.93
CA GLN A 35 8.74 -0.90 11.87
C GLN A 35 9.30 -0.64 10.46
N PRO A 36 10.57 -0.25 10.34
CA PRO A 36 11.29 -0.20 9.06
C PRO A 36 11.21 -1.56 8.33
N ILE A 37 11.14 -1.55 6.99
CA ILE A 37 11.12 -2.80 6.20
C ILE A 37 12.52 -3.26 5.79
N GLN A 38 13.52 -2.39 5.85
CA GLN A 38 14.86 -2.54 5.30
C GLN A 38 15.50 -3.86 5.73
N ASP A 39 15.58 -4.14 7.03
CA ASP A 39 16.19 -5.38 7.55
C ASP A 39 15.41 -6.63 7.13
N ARG A 40 14.07 -6.55 7.11
CA ARG A 40 13.19 -7.66 6.72
C ARG A 40 13.30 -7.93 5.21
N LEU A 41 13.38 -6.88 4.40
CA LEU A 41 13.53 -6.95 2.96
C LEU A 41 14.93 -7.43 2.56
N LYS A 42 15.98 -6.94 3.22
CA LYS A 42 17.39 -7.38 3.03
C LYS A 42 17.60 -8.85 3.36
N LYS A 43 16.90 -9.40 4.35
CA LYS A 43 16.92 -10.85 4.65
C LYS A 43 16.44 -11.68 3.46
N LYS A 44 15.44 -11.19 2.72
CA LYS A 44 14.88 -11.85 1.53
C LYS A 44 15.71 -11.57 0.27
N TYR A 45 16.14 -10.33 0.08
CA TYR A 45 16.88 -9.84 -1.09
C TYR A 45 18.26 -9.35 -0.69
N ARG A 46 19.16 -10.30 -0.44
CA ARG A 46 20.52 -10.01 0.08
C ARG A 46 21.38 -9.18 -0.86
N PHE A 47 21.05 -9.13 -2.15
CA PHE A 47 21.77 -8.35 -3.15
C PHE A 47 21.45 -6.84 -3.11
N LEU A 48 20.33 -6.43 -2.47
CA LEU A 48 19.96 -5.02 -2.41
C LEU A 48 20.92 -4.20 -1.55
N THR A 49 21.36 -3.07 -2.06
CA THR A 49 22.12 -2.06 -1.32
C THR A 49 21.24 -1.33 -0.32
N LEU A 50 21.86 -0.62 0.63
CA LEU A 50 21.12 0.20 1.60
C LEU A 50 20.27 1.28 0.91
N GLN A 51 20.79 1.88 -0.17
CA GLN A 51 20.05 2.89 -0.92
C GLN A 51 18.79 2.28 -1.55
N GLU A 52 18.91 1.14 -2.23
CA GLU A 52 17.75 0.47 -2.83
C GLU A 52 16.72 0.06 -1.77
N LEU A 53 17.14 -0.42 -0.60
CA LEU A 53 16.23 -0.73 0.50
C LEU A 53 15.45 0.50 0.97
N ASN A 54 16.09 1.66 1.04
CA ASN A 54 15.44 2.92 1.41
C ASN A 54 14.47 3.41 0.31
N ASP A 55 14.84 3.24 -0.95
CA ASP A 55 13.99 3.59 -2.08
C ASP A 55 12.73 2.72 -2.07
N TYR A 56 12.87 1.39 -1.86
CA TYR A 56 11.73 0.48 -1.75
C TYR A 56 10.83 0.80 -0.54
N ASP A 57 11.40 1.09 0.65
CA ASP A 57 10.61 1.49 1.83
C ASP A 57 9.80 2.76 1.53
N THR A 58 10.43 3.75 0.89
CA THR A 58 9.78 5.00 0.51
C THR A 58 8.60 4.74 -0.44
N ILE A 59 8.83 3.99 -1.52
CA ILE A 59 7.78 3.69 -2.51
C ILE A 59 6.63 2.91 -1.87
N CYS A 60 6.94 1.90 -1.05
CA CYS A 60 5.92 1.08 -0.39
C CYS A 60 5.07 1.89 0.60
N ARG A 61 5.70 2.76 1.41
CA ARG A 61 4.98 3.62 2.35
C ARG A 61 4.14 4.66 1.62
N GLN A 62 4.62 5.24 0.54
CA GLN A 62 3.83 6.17 -0.27
C GLN A 62 2.57 5.50 -0.82
N ALA A 63 2.68 4.28 -1.39
CA ALA A 63 1.53 3.53 -1.87
C ALA A 63 0.53 3.18 -0.74
N MET A 64 1.05 2.76 0.41
CA MET A 64 0.25 2.47 1.60
C MET A 64 -0.51 3.71 2.08
N HIS A 65 0.19 4.83 2.30
CA HIS A 65 -0.43 6.08 2.74
C HIS A 65 -1.46 6.57 1.73
N LYS A 66 -1.18 6.48 0.43
CA LYS A 66 -2.14 6.85 -0.61
C LYS A 66 -3.44 6.06 -0.49
N GLY A 67 -3.37 4.77 -0.16
CA GLY A 67 -4.55 3.93 0.03
C GLY A 67 -5.31 4.22 1.33
N HIS A 68 -4.60 4.56 2.41
CA HIS A 68 -5.21 5.01 3.66
C HIS A 68 -5.93 6.35 3.47
N ASP A 69 -5.23 7.34 2.94
CA ASP A 69 -5.74 8.70 2.69
C ASP A 69 -6.94 8.67 1.75
N PHE A 70 -6.90 7.85 0.69
CA PHE A 70 -8.02 7.74 -0.24
C PHE A 70 -9.32 7.34 0.46
N VAL A 71 -9.29 6.26 1.24
CA VAL A 71 -10.47 5.76 1.95
C VAL A 71 -10.90 6.76 3.01
N TYR A 72 -9.96 7.29 3.78
CA TYR A 72 -10.26 8.23 4.85
C TYR A 72 -10.93 9.51 4.34
N ASN A 73 -10.34 10.13 3.32
CA ASN A 73 -10.87 11.35 2.73
C ASN A 73 -12.22 11.10 2.07
N THR A 74 -12.37 10.00 1.32
CA THR A 74 -13.65 9.66 0.67
C THR A 74 -14.77 9.52 1.71
N LEU A 75 -14.52 8.82 2.82
CA LEU A 75 -15.53 8.61 3.85
C LEU A 75 -15.80 9.89 4.67
N THR A 76 -14.79 10.72 4.88
CA THR A 76 -14.95 12.03 5.53
C THR A 76 -15.83 12.95 4.67
N GLU A 77 -15.54 13.06 3.37
CA GLU A 77 -16.34 13.85 2.43
C GLU A 77 -17.80 13.37 2.41
N LEU A 78 -18.04 12.06 2.35
CA LEU A 78 -19.39 11.48 2.41
C LEU A 78 -20.08 11.76 3.74
N TYR A 79 -19.32 11.73 4.85
CA TYR A 79 -19.87 12.03 6.16
C TYR A 79 -20.36 13.48 6.25
N ASP A 80 -19.56 14.42 5.77
CA ASP A 80 -19.86 15.85 5.81
C ASP A 80 -21.14 16.19 5.01
N VAL A 81 -21.42 15.43 3.95
CA VAL A 81 -22.63 15.60 3.12
C VAL A 81 -23.74 14.59 3.44
N ASN A 82 -23.61 13.81 4.51
CA ASN A 82 -24.56 12.77 4.93
C ASN A 82 -24.93 11.77 3.80
N GLN A 83 -23.94 11.33 3.04
CA GLN A 83 -24.07 10.33 1.98
C GLN A 83 -23.43 9.00 2.36
N THR A 84 -23.74 7.97 1.57
CA THR A 84 -23.20 6.61 1.76
C THR A 84 -22.68 6.03 0.45
N ILE A 85 -21.67 5.18 0.56
CA ILE A 85 -21.06 4.43 -0.53
C ILE A 85 -21.13 2.93 -0.23
N SER A 86 -21.35 2.10 -1.25
CA SER A 86 -21.27 0.64 -1.01
C SER A 86 -19.82 0.22 -0.79
N ASN A 87 -19.61 -0.81 0.03
CA ASN A 87 -18.26 -1.35 0.24
C ASN A 87 -17.55 -1.74 -1.08
N ASN A 88 -18.30 -2.33 -2.02
CA ASN A 88 -17.75 -2.72 -3.33
C ASN A 88 -17.37 -1.52 -4.19
N GLU A 89 -18.19 -0.45 -4.20
CA GLU A 89 -17.89 0.76 -4.95
C GLU A 89 -16.64 1.46 -4.39
N LEU A 90 -16.51 1.55 -3.05
CA LEU A 90 -15.32 2.10 -2.41
C LEU A 90 -14.06 1.30 -2.76
N LYS A 91 -14.14 -0.05 -2.71
CA LYS A 91 -13.03 -0.95 -3.07
C LYS A 91 -12.61 -0.75 -4.53
N GLU A 92 -13.55 -0.67 -5.47
CA GLU A 92 -13.23 -0.49 -6.89
C GLU A 92 -12.65 0.91 -7.18
N LYS A 93 -13.16 1.96 -6.53
CA LYS A 93 -12.57 3.31 -6.66
C LYS A 93 -11.13 3.34 -6.14
N LEU A 94 -10.87 2.76 -4.95
CA LEU A 94 -9.53 2.65 -4.40
C LEU A 94 -8.60 1.89 -5.36
N LYS A 95 -9.03 0.71 -5.82
CA LYS A 95 -8.26 -0.13 -6.75
C LYS A 95 -7.90 0.64 -8.01
N LYS A 96 -8.85 1.34 -8.62
CA LYS A 96 -8.61 2.16 -9.81
C LYS A 96 -7.58 3.25 -9.53
N THR A 97 -7.73 3.99 -8.44
CA THR A 97 -6.81 5.06 -8.05
C THR A 97 -5.39 4.54 -7.78
N LEU A 98 -5.26 3.40 -7.10
CA LEU A 98 -3.95 2.83 -6.79
C LEU A 98 -3.27 2.24 -8.01
N LEU A 99 -3.98 1.48 -8.87
CA LEU A 99 -3.37 0.85 -10.03
C LEU A 99 -2.97 1.84 -11.13
N ASP A 100 -3.58 3.02 -11.18
CA ASP A 100 -3.16 4.12 -12.05
C ASP A 100 -1.76 4.65 -11.68
N GLN A 101 -1.45 4.72 -10.37
CA GLN A 101 -0.18 5.26 -9.87
C GLN A 101 0.87 4.18 -9.56
N TYR A 102 0.41 2.99 -9.16
CA TYR A 102 1.21 1.87 -8.68
C TYR A 102 0.75 0.57 -9.37
N PRO A 103 0.99 0.42 -10.69
CA PRO A 103 0.51 -0.73 -11.47
C PRO A 103 1.15 -2.06 -11.05
N TRP A 104 2.20 -2.02 -10.24
CA TRP A 104 2.86 -3.20 -9.70
C TRP A 104 2.09 -3.85 -8.54
N ILE A 105 1.15 -3.17 -7.87
CA ILE A 105 0.45 -3.74 -6.71
C ILE A 105 -0.43 -4.91 -7.15
N ASN A 106 -0.23 -6.07 -6.51
CA ASN A 106 -1.04 -7.25 -6.78
C ASN A 106 -2.38 -7.24 -6.02
N THR A 107 -3.29 -8.12 -6.42
CA THR A 107 -4.63 -8.23 -5.82
C THR A 107 -4.58 -8.47 -4.31
N SER A 108 -3.66 -9.32 -3.82
CA SER A 108 -3.58 -9.63 -2.39
C SER A 108 -3.21 -8.39 -1.55
N ASN A 109 -2.26 -7.58 -2.02
CA ASN A 109 -1.88 -6.34 -1.35
C ASN A 109 -2.97 -5.26 -1.47
N LEU A 110 -3.68 -5.18 -2.60
CA LEU A 110 -4.85 -4.29 -2.71
C LEU A 110 -5.93 -4.62 -1.68
N GLU A 111 -6.22 -5.90 -1.48
CA GLU A 111 -7.24 -6.34 -0.51
C GLU A 111 -6.80 -6.11 0.93
N ALA A 112 -5.54 -6.40 1.24
CA ALA A 112 -4.97 -6.12 2.55
C ALA A 112 -4.98 -4.61 2.86
N LEU A 113 -4.54 -3.78 1.89
CA LEU A 113 -4.52 -2.33 2.02
C LEU A 113 -5.94 -1.78 2.21
N PHE A 114 -6.91 -2.21 1.40
CA PHE A 114 -8.30 -1.80 1.55
C PHE A 114 -8.85 -2.15 2.95
N SER A 115 -8.62 -3.38 3.41
CA SER A 115 -9.09 -3.83 4.72
C SER A 115 -8.46 -3.02 5.86
N GLN A 116 -7.16 -2.73 5.76
CA GLN A 116 -6.44 -1.91 6.73
C GLN A 116 -6.91 -0.44 6.69
N SER A 117 -7.13 0.15 5.52
CA SER A 117 -7.69 1.49 5.37
C SER A 117 -9.06 1.60 6.04
N CYS A 118 -9.96 0.63 5.78
CA CYS A 118 -11.27 0.59 6.40
C CYS A 118 -11.19 0.42 7.91
N TYR A 119 -10.24 -0.37 8.42
CA TYR A 119 -10.00 -0.51 9.86
C TYR A 119 -9.64 0.83 10.51
N TYR A 120 -8.75 1.63 9.89
CA TYR A 120 -8.40 2.94 10.43
C TYR A 120 -9.57 3.92 10.37
N ALA A 121 -10.30 3.97 9.24
CA ALA A 121 -11.51 4.80 9.14
C ALA A 121 -12.61 4.38 10.14
N TRP A 122 -12.75 3.08 10.43
CA TRP A 122 -13.66 2.56 11.44
C TRP A 122 -13.31 3.04 12.85
N LYS A 123 -12.03 3.12 13.19
CA LYS A 123 -11.58 3.63 14.50
C LYS A 123 -12.05 5.07 14.77
N ASP A 124 -12.26 5.84 13.71
CA ASP A 124 -12.74 7.22 13.77
C ASP A 124 -14.26 7.33 13.49
N GLY A 125 -14.97 6.20 13.41
CA GLY A 125 -16.42 6.16 13.27
C GLY A 125 -16.95 6.46 11.87
N LEU A 126 -16.09 6.50 10.84
CA LEU A 126 -16.46 6.85 9.47
C LEU A 126 -17.21 5.74 8.72
N THR A 127 -17.21 4.49 9.21
CA THR A 127 -17.88 3.37 8.54
C THR A 127 -19.40 3.48 8.47
N LYS A 128 -20.02 4.43 9.19
CA LYS A 128 -21.44 4.79 9.00
C LYS A 128 -21.76 5.26 7.57
N CYS A 129 -20.74 5.69 6.83
CA CYS A 129 -20.86 6.06 5.42
C CYS A 129 -20.75 4.86 4.49
N ILE A 130 -20.50 3.64 5.00
CA ILE A 130 -20.45 2.41 4.19
C ILE A 130 -21.78 1.66 4.36
N LYS A 131 -22.42 1.35 3.23
CA LYS A 131 -23.64 0.52 3.14
C LYS A 131 -23.37 -0.89 2.61
#